data_AF-A0A537T4X6-F1
#
_entry.id   AF-A0A537T4X6-F1
#
_cell.length_a   1.000
_cell.length_b   1.000
_cell.length_c   1.000
_cell.angle_alpha   90.00
_cell.angle_beta   90.00
_cell.angle_gamma   90.00
#
_symmetry.space_group_name_H-M   'P 1'
#
loop_
_entity.id
_entity.type
_entity.pdbx_description
1 polymer ?
#
loop_
_entity_poly.entity_id
_entity_poly.type
_entity_poly.pdbx_seq_one_letter_code
_entity_poly.pdbx_strand_id
1 'polypeptide(L)'
;MADEPAHLATAVLVLANLPGGGPAWSAGYAAGAVAVDTDHLPLIPRRHKLGTSDPRPAAHTLLTPAGVATAAAFTRPPARELLLGLAAGTCVHFVRDIATGTGLAALQPLTRRRVKLPRRAYDIAMTLLALRVLAPDS
;
A
#
# COMPACT_ATOMS: atom_id res chain seq x y z
N MET A 1 0.31 -16.86 -5.76
CA MET A 1 0.28 -17.16 -4.31
C MET A 1 -0.02 -15.82 -3.65
N ALA A 2 -1.06 -15.75 -2.82
CA ALA A 2 -1.69 -14.50 -2.38
C ALA A 2 -0.65 -13.48 -1.89
N ASP A 3 -0.53 -12.34 -2.56
CA ASP A 3 0.37 -11.25 -2.17
C ASP A 3 -0.28 -10.39 -1.07
N GLU A 4 -1.60 -10.52 -0.91
CA GLU A 4 -2.47 -9.82 0.03
C GLU A 4 -2.05 -10.02 1.51
N PRO A 5 -1.69 -11.23 1.99
CA PRO A 5 -1.16 -11.42 3.34
C PRO A 5 0.16 -10.69 3.57
N ALA A 6 1.00 -10.57 2.54
CA ALA A 6 2.27 -9.85 2.65
C ALA A 6 2.08 -8.34 2.64
N HIS A 7 1.09 -7.82 1.91
CA HIS A 7 0.64 -6.43 2.03
C HIS A 7 0.12 -6.14 3.44
N LEU A 8 -0.74 -7.01 3.97
CA LEU A 8 -1.28 -6.86 5.32
C LEU A 8 -0.18 -6.95 6.38
N ALA A 9 0.77 -7.89 6.27
CA ALA A 9 1.89 -8.01 7.20
C ALA A 9 2.76 -6.75 7.22
N THR A 10 3.05 -6.19 6.04
CA THR A 10 3.80 -4.92 5.92
C THR A 10 3.04 -3.77 6.59
N ALA A 11 1.74 -3.69 6.36
CA ALA A 11 0.89 -2.67 6.94
C ALA A 11 0.79 -2.79 8.46
N VAL A 12 0.56 -3.99 9.00
CA VAL A 12 0.54 -4.23 10.46
C VAL A 12 1.86 -3.82 11.10
N LEU A 13 2.98 -4.17 10.47
CA LEU A 13 4.30 -3.86 11.00
C LEU A 13 4.58 -2.36 11.03
N VAL A 14 4.22 -1.64 9.96
CA VAL A 14 4.32 -0.18 9.91
C VAL A 14 3.39 0.46 10.94
N LEU A 15 2.14 0.00 11.03
CA LEU A 15 1.15 0.52 11.96
C LEU A 15 1.58 0.38 13.42
N ALA A 16 2.18 -0.75 13.79
CA ALA A 16 2.70 -1.00 15.14
C ALA A 16 3.79 -0.01 15.59
N ASN A 17 4.38 0.73 14.64
CA ASN A 17 5.43 1.72 14.88
C ASN A 17 4.97 3.18 14.70
N LEU A 18 3.70 3.41 14.37
CA LEU A 18 3.11 4.74 14.24
C LEU A 18 2.28 5.08 15.49
N PRO A 19 2.12 6.38 15.82
CA PRO A 19 1.09 6.76 16.78
C PRO A 19 -0.27 6.29 16.24
N GLY A 20 -0.90 5.36 16.95
CA GLY A 20 -2.16 4.74 16.51
C GLY A 20 -3.23 5.79 16.21
N GLY A 21 -4.04 5.54 15.19
CA GLY A 21 -5.22 6.35 14.89
C GLY A 21 -6.48 5.85 15.61
N GLY A 22 -7.52 6.69 15.65
CA GLY A 22 -8.84 6.27 16.08
C GLY A 22 -9.40 5.11 15.24
N PRO A 23 -10.50 4.46 15.66
CA PRO A 23 -11.02 3.26 15.00
C PRO A 23 -11.30 3.45 13.50
N ALA A 24 -11.84 4.61 13.12
CA ALA A 24 -12.12 4.93 11.71
C ALA A 24 -10.83 5.02 10.89
N TRP A 25 -9.80 5.71 11.40
CA TRP A 25 -8.50 5.79 10.74
C TRP A 25 -7.85 4.42 10.59
N SER A 26 -7.85 3.61 11.65
CA SER A 26 -7.24 2.26 11.65
C SER A 26 -7.95 1.32 10.68
N ALA A 27 -9.29 1.37 10.60
CA ALA A 27 -10.06 0.63 9.62
C ALA A 27 -9.74 1.07 8.18
N GLY A 28 -9.62 2.38 7.96
CA GLY A 28 -9.22 2.94 6.68
C GLY A 28 -7.84 2.47 6.27
N TYR A 29 -6.87 2.52 7.18
CA TYR A 29 -5.50 2.06 6.95
C TYR A 29 -5.44 0.59 6.54
N ALA A 30 -6.12 -0.29 7.28
CA ALA A 30 -6.18 -1.71 6.96
C ALA A 30 -6.83 -1.95 5.58
N ALA A 31 -7.92 -1.23 5.27
CA ALA A 31 -8.56 -1.31 3.96
C ALA A 31 -7.62 -0.83 2.85
N GLY A 32 -6.92 0.29 3.03
CA GLY A 32 -6.06 0.91 2.03
C GLY A 32 -4.85 0.06 1.68
N ALA A 33 -4.38 -0.76 2.62
CA ALA A 33 -3.28 -1.69 2.44
C ALA A 33 -3.60 -2.85 1.46
N VAL A 34 -4.88 -3.19 1.25
CA VAL A 34 -5.29 -4.34 0.44
C VAL A 34 -6.31 -4.01 -0.65
N ALA A 35 -7.04 -2.90 -0.55
CA ALA A 35 -8.11 -2.55 -1.48
C ALA A 35 -7.62 -2.37 -2.92
N VAL A 36 -6.37 -1.93 -3.10
CA VAL A 36 -5.75 -1.78 -4.43
C VAL A 36 -5.72 -3.12 -5.17
N ASP A 37 -5.45 -4.22 -4.47
CA ASP A 37 -5.35 -5.54 -5.09
C ASP A 37 -6.68 -6.09 -5.63
N THR A 38 -7.81 -5.46 -5.30
CA THR A 38 -9.11 -5.86 -5.84
C THR A 38 -9.19 -5.70 -7.35
N ASP A 39 -8.34 -4.87 -7.95
CA ASP A 39 -8.22 -4.71 -9.41
C ASP A 39 -7.64 -5.95 -10.13
N HIS A 40 -7.06 -6.90 -9.38
CA HIS A 40 -6.64 -8.20 -9.89
C HIS A 40 -7.80 -9.20 -10.01
N LEU A 41 -8.92 -8.99 -9.30
CA LEU A 41 -10.05 -9.93 -9.31
C LEU A 41 -10.59 -10.19 -10.73
N PRO A 42 -10.81 -9.16 -11.58
CA PRO A 42 -11.24 -9.36 -12.97
C PRO A 42 -10.21 -10.08 -13.84
N LEU A 43 -8.94 -10.08 -13.44
CA LEU A 43 -7.84 -10.69 -14.19
C LEU A 43 -7.61 -12.17 -13.83
N ILE A 44 -8.17 -12.65 -12.71
CA ILE A 44 -8.05 -14.06 -12.26
C ILE A 44 -8.38 -15.06 -13.38
N PRO A 45 -9.48 -14.92 -14.14
CA PRO A 45 -9.82 -15.86 -15.21
C PRO A 45 -8.85 -15.84 -16.40
N ARG A 46 -8.01 -14.79 -16.52
CA ARG A 46 -7.10 -14.57 -17.65
C ARG A 46 -5.62 -14.77 -17.30
N ARG A 47 -5.29 -15.18 -16.07
CA ARG A 47 -3.92 -15.31 -15.55
C ARG A 47 -3.01 -16.18 -16.43
N HIS A 48 -3.55 -17.20 -17.12
CA HIS A 48 -2.78 -18.06 -18.03
C HIS A 48 -2.40 -17.39 -19.38
N LYS A 49 -2.99 -16.24 -19.72
CA LYS A 49 -2.75 -15.50 -20.98
C LYS A 49 -1.91 -14.24 -20.80
N LEU A 50 -1.65 -13.84 -19.56
CA LEU A 50 -0.77 -12.72 -19.23
C LEU A 50 0.65 -13.29 -19.18
N GLY A 51 1.52 -12.87 -20.09
CA GLY A 51 2.94 -13.28 -20.09
C GLY A 51 3.65 -12.88 -18.79
N THR A 52 4.92 -13.27 -18.64
CA THR A 52 5.76 -13.01 -17.46
C THR A 52 5.91 -11.51 -17.10
N SER A 53 5.55 -10.62 -18.02
CA SER A 53 5.34 -9.20 -17.73
C SER A 53 3.98 -9.02 -17.05
N ASP A 54 3.94 -9.11 -15.72
CA ASP A 54 2.77 -8.77 -14.92
C ASP A 54 2.33 -7.33 -15.25
N PRO A 55 1.21 -7.12 -15.99
CA PRO A 55 0.72 -5.79 -16.29
C PRO A 55 -0.03 -5.32 -15.05
N ARG A 56 0.71 -4.90 -14.03
CA ARG A 56 0.14 -4.38 -12.80
C ARG A 56 -0.91 -3.32 -13.13
N PRO A 57 -2.17 -3.45 -12.65
CA PRO A 57 -3.25 -2.63 -13.16
C PRO A 57 -3.11 -1.17 -12.74
N ALA A 58 -3.91 -0.31 -13.37
CA ALA A 58 -3.71 1.14 -13.34
C ALA A 58 -3.83 1.78 -11.94
N ALA A 59 -4.37 1.07 -10.94
CA ALA A 59 -4.56 1.60 -9.59
C ALA A 59 -3.28 1.63 -8.74
N HIS A 60 -2.23 0.90 -9.12
CA HIS A 60 -0.93 0.86 -8.44
C HIS A 60 -0.07 2.09 -8.77
N THR A 61 -0.51 3.27 -8.32
CA THR A 61 0.06 4.60 -8.62
C THR A 61 -0.05 5.49 -7.38
N LEU A 62 0.83 6.48 -7.24
CA LEU A 62 0.73 7.52 -6.18
C LEU A 62 -0.45 8.47 -6.39
N LEU A 63 -1.06 8.49 -7.58
CA LEU A 63 -2.28 9.25 -7.80
C LEU A 63 -3.47 8.70 -7.01
N THR A 64 -3.52 7.39 -6.76
CA THR A 64 -4.57 6.75 -5.95
C THR A 64 -4.62 7.29 -4.52
N PRO A 65 -3.55 7.19 -3.70
CA PRO A 65 -3.56 7.75 -2.35
C PRO A 65 -3.67 9.28 -2.35
N ALA A 66 -3.12 9.97 -3.36
CA ALA A 66 -3.28 11.44 -3.48
C ALA A 66 -4.74 11.85 -3.70
N GLY A 67 -5.48 11.13 -4.55
CA GLY A 67 -6.91 11.35 -4.78
C GLY A 67 -7.74 11.09 -3.53
N VAL A 68 -7.45 10.01 -2.81
CA VAL A 68 -8.11 9.68 -1.53
C VAL A 68 -7.84 10.76 -0.47
N ALA A 69 -6.59 11.21 -0.33
CA ALA A 69 -6.24 12.28 0.60
C ALA A 69 -6.90 13.62 0.22
N THR A 70 -7.02 13.90 -1.08
CA THR A 70 -7.75 15.07 -1.59
C THR A 70 -9.22 14.98 -1.23
N ALA A 71 -9.87 13.83 -1.40
CA ALA A 71 -11.25 13.62 -0.97
C ALA A 71 -11.43 13.81 0.55
N ALA A 72 -10.44 13.38 1.35
CA ALA A 72 -10.46 13.58 2.80
C ALA A 72 -10.52 15.07 3.19
N ALA A 73 -9.90 15.96 2.42
CA ALA A 73 -9.93 17.41 2.67
C ALA A 73 -11.33 18.03 2.56
N PHE A 74 -12.25 17.37 1.83
CA PHE A 74 -13.63 17.83 1.62
C PHE A 74 -14.65 17.10 2.50
N THR A 75 -14.21 16.28 3.45
CA THR A 75 -15.08 15.49 4.33
C THR A 75 -14.94 15.87 5.80
N ARG A 76 -15.93 15.48 6.61
CA ARG A 76 -15.95 15.69 8.07
C ARG A 76 -15.67 14.37 8.81
N PRO A 77 -15.25 14.41 10.09
CA PRO A 77 -15.18 13.21 10.90
C PRO A 77 -16.55 12.49 10.99
N PRO A 78 -16.59 11.14 11.04
CA PRO A 78 -15.45 10.22 11.01
C PRO A 78 -14.94 9.88 9.61
N ALA A 79 -15.66 10.25 8.54
CA ALA A 79 -15.29 9.91 7.16
C ALA A 79 -13.90 10.44 6.76
N ARG A 80 -13.55 11.65 7.23
CA ARG A 80 -12.21 12.21 7.05
C ARG A 80 -11.11 11.31 7.61
N GLU A 81 -11.31 10.75 8.81
CA GLU A 81 -10.33 9.87 9.44
C GLU A 81 -10.17 8.57 8.67
N LEU A 82 -11.29 7.97 8.25
CA LEU A 82 -11.31 6.79 7.41
C LEU A 82 -10.52 7.01 6.11
N LEU A 83 -10.77 8.12 5.40
CA LEU A 83 -10.08 8.42 4.14
C LEU A 83 -8.59 8.71 4.33
N LEU A 84 -8.20 9.40 5.41
CA LEU A 84 -6.78 9.62 5.73
C LEU A 84 -6.07 8.31 6.05
N GLY A 85 -6.73 7.41 6.78
CA GLY A 85 -6.26 6.05 7.00
C GLY A 85 -6.09 5.30 5.69
N LEU A 86 -7.12 5.32 4.84
CA LEU A 86 -7.13 4.68 3.52
C LEU A 86 -5.94 5.15 2.66
N ALA A 87 -5.73 6.46 2.56
CA ALA A 87 -4.59 7.03 1.84
C ALA A 87 -3.24 6.54 2.41
N ALA A 88 -3.08 6.52 3.73
CA ALA A 88 -1.86 6.06 4.38
C ALA A 88 -1.59 4.57 4.14
N GLY A 89 -2.61 3.71 4.25
CA GLY A 89 -2.52 2.28 3.95
C GLY A 89 -2.13 2.02 2.49
N THR A 90 -2.72 2.77 1.56
CA THR A 90 -2.39 2.69 0.14
C THR A 90 -0.96 3.16 -0.16
N CYS A 91 -0.41 4.13 0.57
CA CYS A 91 1.00 4.48 0.46
C CYS A 91 1.92 3.31 0.86
N VAL A 92 1.60 2.63 1.97
CA VAL A 92 2.39 1.46 2.42
C VAL A 92 2.32 0.32 1.41
N HIS A 93 1.14 0.08 0.83
CA HIS A 93 0.95 -0.84 -0.28
C HIS A 93 1.88 -0.50 -1.46
N PHE A 94 1.85 0.76 -1.93
CA PHE A 94 2.68 1.22 -3.04
C PHE A 94 4.18 1.07 -2.76
N VAL A 95 4.64 1.37 -1.54
CA VAL A 95 6.05 1.22 -1.15
C VAL A 95 6.51 -0.24 -1.26
N ARG A 96 5.69 -1.19 -0.78
CA ARG A 96 5.97 -2.63 -0.94
C ARG A 96 6.13 -2.98 -2.41
N ASP A 97 5.18 -2.55 -3.24
CA ASP A 97 5.17 -2.88 -4.66
C ASP A 97 6.41 -2.43 -5.42
N ILE A 98 6.85 -1.18 -5.19
CA ILE A 98 8.05 -0.67 -5.85
C ILE A 98 9.33 -1.33 -5.32
N ALA A 99 9.29 -1.97 -4.15
CA ALA A 99 10.43 -2.63 -3.53
C ALA A 99 10.54 -4.13 -3.87
N THR A 100 9.40 -4.83 -3.94
CA THR A 100 9.35 -6.29 -4.13
C THR A 100 9.06 -6.68 -5.58
N GLY A 101 8.42 -5.79 -6.36
CA GLY A 101 8.07 -6.03 -7.76
C GLY A 101 9.12 -5.56 -8.77
N THR A 102 8.67 -5.42 -10.03
CA THR A 102 9.48 -4.90 -11.15
C THR A 102 9.53 -3.37 -11.22
N GLY A 103 9.05 -2.69 -10.17
CA GLY A 103 8.80 -1.25 -10.14
C GLY A 103 7.45 -0.87 -10.75
N LEU A 104 6.96 0.33 -10.44
CA LEU A 104 5.65 0.84 -10.88
C LEU A 104 5.76 2.22 -11.53
N ALA A 105 4.85 2.52 -12.44
CA ALA A 105 4.68 3.88 -12.96
C ALA A 105 3.94 4.73 -11.91
N ALA A 106 4.71 5.49 -11.13
CA ALA A 106 4.20 6.19 -9.95
C ALA A 106 3.10 7.23 -10.24
N LEU A 107 3.01 7.73 -11.48
CA LEU A 107 2.06 8.75 -11.90
C LEU A 107 1.23 8.32 -13.12
N GLN A 108 1.02 7.01 -13.31
CA GLN A 108 0.11 6.51 -14.34
C GLN A 108 -1.28 7.15 -14.17
N PRO A 109 -1.96 7.62 -15.25
CA PRO A 109 -1.57 7.54 -16.66
C PRO A 109 -0.77 8.74 -17.19
N LEU A 110 -0.45 9.73 -16.36
CA LEU A 110 0.25 10.96 -16.77
C LEU A 110 1.65 10.67 -17.32
N THR A 111 2.36 9.70 -16.74
CA THR A 111 3.63 9.20 -17.25
C THR A 111 3.82 7.72 -16.97
N ARG A 112 4.56 7.04 -17.86
CA ARG A 112 4.94 5.63 -17.73
C ARG A 112 6.31 5.43 -17.05
N ARG A 113 6.94 6.49 -16.55
CA ARG A 113 8.25 6.42 -15.88
C ARG A 113 8.14 5.54 -14.63
N ARG A 114 8.90 4.44 -14.62
CA ARG A 114 8.92 3.49 -13.51
C ARG A 114 9.81 3.97 -12.37
N VAL A 115 9.34 3.72 -11.15
CA VAL A 115 10.08 3.89 -9.90
C VAL A 115 10.26 2.51 -9.29
N LYS A 116 11.47 2.22 -8.82
CA LYS A 116 11.83 0.97 -8.13
C LYS A 116 12.71 1.30 -6.94
N LEU A 117 12.35 0.78 -5.78
CA LEU A 117 13.17 0.88 -4.58
C LEU A 117 14.14 -0.32 -4.52
N PRO A 118 15.38 -0.13 -4.06
CA PRO A 118 16.27 -1.25 -3.79
C PRO A 118 15.64 -2.19 -2.75
N ARG A 119 15.44 -3.46 -3.12
CA ARG A 119 14.82 -4.47 -2.23
C ARG A 119 15.50 -4.55 -0.86
N ARG A 120 16.83 -4.43 -0.82
CA ARG A 120 17.61 -4.44 0.43
C ARG A 120 17.24 -3.31 1.38
N ALA A 121 16.96 -2.11 0.86
CA ALA A 121 16.57 -0.98 1.70
C ALA A 121 15.21 -1.24 2.38
N TYR A 122 14.27 -1.82 1.63
CA TYR A 122 12.98 -2.27 2.16
C TYR A 122 13.14 -3.36 3.23
N ASP A 123 13.95 -4.40 2.95
CA ASP A 123 14.15 -5.49 3.90
C ASP A 123 14.77 -4.99 5.21
N ILE A 124 15.80 -4.12 5.14
CA ILE A 124 16.40 -3.50 6.32
C ILE A 124 15.36 -2.71 7.11
N ALA A 125 14.56 -1.87 6.43
CA ALA A 125 13.51 -1.09 7.10
C ALA A 125 12.50 -2.00 7.82
N MET A 126 12.03 -3.06 7.17
CA MET A 126 11.10 -4.01 7.78
C MET A 126 11.73 -4.75 8.96
N THR A 127 13.00 -5.16 8.86
CA THR A 127 13.72 -5.76 9.99
C THR A 127 13.80 -4.81 11.18
N LEU A 128 14.14 -3.53 10.96
CA LEU A 128 14.22 -2.55 12.04
C LEU A 128 12.87 -2.30 12.71
N LEU A 129 11.79 -2.19 11.92
CA LEU A 129 10.44 -2.07 12.46
C LEU A 129 10.02 -3.30 13.27
N ALA A 130 10.40 -4.50 12.83
CA ALA A 130 10.12 -5.74 13.55
C ALA A 130 10.89 -5.82 14.86
N LEU A 131 12.18 -5.46 14.84
CA LEU A 131 12.99 -5.40 16.06
C LEU A 131 12.41 -4.42 17.08
N ARG A 132 11.95 -3.24 16.64
CA ARG A 132 11.34 -2.25 17.53
C ARG A 132 10.03 -2.72 18.17
N VAL A 133 9.22 -3.51 17.45
CA VAL A 133 8.00 -4.12 18.01
C VAL A 133 8.34 -5.19 19.04
N LEU A 134 9.41 -5.95 18.83
CA LEU A 134 9.83 -7.04 19.72
C LEU A 134 10.64 -6.57 20.93
N ALA A 135 11.32 -5.42 20.81
CA ALA A 135 12.10 -4.79 21.87
C ALA A 135 11.64 -3.32 22.05
N PRO A 136 10.42 -3.09 22.57
CA PRO A 136 9.97 -1.74 22.88
C PRO A 136 10.94 -1.13 23.91
N ASP A 137 11.37 0.11 23.68
CA ASP A 137 12.21 0.87 24.62
C ASP A 137 11.63 0.73 26.03
N SER A 138 12.42 0.17 26.95
CA SER A 138 12.03 -0.18 28.33
C SER A 138 11.83 1.03 29.22
#